data_AF-A0A7X4FMN7-F1
#
_entry.id   AF-A0A7X4FMN7-F1
#
_cell.length_a   1.000
_cell.length_b   1.000
_cell.length_c   1.000
_cell.angle_alpha   90.00
_cell.angle_beta   90.00
_cell.angle_gamma   90.00
#
_symmetry.space_group_name_H-M   'P 1'
#
loop_
_entity.id
_entity.type
_entity.pdbx_description
1 polymer ?
#
loop_
_entity_poly.entity_id
_entity_poly.type
_entity_poly.pdbx_seq_one_letter_code
_entity_poly.pdbx_strand_id
1 'polypeptide(L)'
;MNNLKWLLIGIAVLLGLYALLQVRESGYTTPTGQVFPENTDDIYRIEMMAKGDSLTLHKKDLEWTIVGHDTLKIRDLRITALFEQVLKVSRETTMTDKSDNWSKYAVDDAMGTHVVIYNAKDELLAHAVFGRSSTDWARNYVRIGDGPEVYLTDRSIVYQVSTDATFWGEKLPDFAPAAVDSSDVAPAPTVVDSTKAGDEG
;
A
#
# COMPACT_ATOMS: atom_id res chain seq x y z
N MET A 1 48.15 -20.35 25.38
CA MET A 1 46.82 -19.86 25.83
C MET A 1 46.68 -18.34 25.87
N ASN A 2 47.76 -17.54 25.96
CA ASN A 2 47.64 -16.07 26.03
C ASN A 2 47.23 -15.44 24.68
N ASN A 3 47.70 -16.00 23.57
CA ASN A 3 47.41 -15.47 22.22
C ASN A 3 45.93 -15.64 21.83
N LEU A 4 45.25 -16.67 22.35
CA LEU A 4 43.83 -16.89 22.12
C LEU A 4 42.97 -15.85 22.86
N LYS A 5 43.37 -15.44 24.07
CA LYS A 5 42.68 -14.38 24.82
C LYS A 5 42.79 -13.03 24.12
N TRP A 6 43.99 -12.70 23.61
CA TRP A 6 44.19 -11.48 22.83
C TRP A 6 43.43 -11.49 21.50
N LEU A 7 43.32 -12.64 20.85
CA LEU A 7 42.52 -12.80 19.63
C LEU A 7 41.01 -12.63 19.91
N LEU A 8 40.49 -13.21 21.00
CA LEU A 8 39.09 -13.05 21.40
C LEU A 8 38.75 -11.60 21.76
N ILE A 9 39.66 -10.89 22.43
CA ILE A 9 39.51 -9.46 22.72
C ILE A 9 39.46 -8.65 21.41
N GLY A 10 40.35 -8.95 20.46
CA GLY A 10 40.34 -8.29 19.14
C GLY A 10 39.03 -8.51 18.38
N ILE A 11 38.47 -9.72 18.41
CA ILE A 11 37.17 -10.04 17.78
C ILE A 11 36.02 -9.29 18.48
N ALA A 12 36.01 -9.25 19.82
CA ALA A 12 34.97 -8.53 20.56
C ALA A 12 34.98 -7.03 20.26
N VAL A 13 36.17 -6.43 20.10
CA VAL A 13 36.32 -5.03 19.70
C VAL A 13 35.83 -4.81 18.28
N LEU A 14 36.15 -5.71 17.34
CA LEU A 14 35.66 -5.64 15.96
C LEU A 14 34.13 -5.77 15.87
N LEU A 15 33.53 -6.70 16.62
CA LEU A 15 32.07 -6.87 16.68
C LEU A 15 31.39 -5.66 17.33
N GLY A 16 31.97 -5.10 18.39
CA GLY A 16 31.47 -3.87 19.02
C GLY A 16 31.55 -2.67 18.08
N LEU A 17 32.64 -2.54 17.32
CA LEU A 17 32.80 -1.49 16.32
C LEU A 17 31.81 -1.67 15.16
N TYR A 18 31.63 -2.91 14.67
CA TYR A 18 30.64 -3.23 13.64
C TYR A 18 29.21 -2.91 14.09
N ALA A 19 28.84 -3.29 15.33
CA ALA A 19 27.54 -2.96 15.90
C ALA A 19 27.35 -1.44 16.04
N LEU A 20 28.39 -0.70 16.43
CA LEU A 20 28.36 0.77 16.49
C LEU A 20 28.21 1.41 15.11
N LEU A 21 28.79 0.82 14.07
CA LEU A 21 28.62 1.28 12.69
C LEU A 21 27.19 1.00 12.19
N GLN A 22 26.64 -0.20 12.44
CA GLN A 22 25.26 -0.57 12.12
C GLN A 22 24.22 0.39 12.75
N VAL A 23 24.40 0.74 14.02
CA VAL A 23 23.52 1.70 14.72
C VAL A 23 23.62 3.12 14.16
N ARG A 24 24.72 3.46 13.47
CA ARG A 24 24.92 4.78 12.85
C ARG A 24 24.51 4.83 11.38
N GLU A 25 24.48 3.69 10.69
CA GLU A 25 24.02 3.59 9.30
C GLU A 25 22.49 3.63 9.16
N SER A 26 21.72 3.39 10.23
CA SER A 26 20.24 3.48 10.23
C SER A 26 19.67 4.90 10.05
N GLY A 27 20.53 5.91 9.83
CA GLY A 27 20.13 7.32 9.69
C GLY A 27 20.68 8.03 8.44
N TYR A 28 21.39 7.34 7.55
CA TYR A 28 21.99 7.98 6.36
C TYR A 28 21.76 7.15 5.11
N THR A 29 20.52 7.12 4.64
CA THR A 29 20.26 6.87 3.23
C THR A 29 20.82 8.07 2.44
N THR A 30 21.85 7.81 1.63
CA THR A 30 22.28 8.70 0.53
C THR A 30 21.04 9.24 -0.17
N PRO A 31 20.96 10.52 -0.57
CA PRO A 31 19.77 11.09 -1.17
C PRO A 31 19.55 10.50 -2.57
N THR A 32 19.04 9.27 -2.61
CA THR A 32 18.11 8.87 -3.64
C THR A 32 16.99 9.91 -3.59
N GLY A 33 16.70 10.50 -4.76
CA GLY A 33 15.61 11.45 -4.91
C GLY A 33 14.26 10.84 -4.51
N GLN A 34 14.14 9.53 -4.38
CA GLN A 34 12.90 8.85 -4.02
C GLN A 34 12.43 9.19 -2.59
N VAL A 35 11.12 9.30 -2.43
CA VAL A 35 10.46 9.57 -1.15
C VAL A 35 10.23 8.28 -0.34
N PHE A 36 10.01 7.17 -1.03
CA PHE A 36 9.71 5.86 -0.45
C PHE A 36 10.81 4.84 -0.78
N PRO A 37 10.84 3.66 -0.11
CA PRO A 37 11.81 2.62 -0.40
C PRO A 37 11.70 2.13 -1.84
N GLU A 38 12.86 1.89 -2.47
CA GLU A 38 12.92 1.36 -3.84
C GLU A 38 12.42 -0.10 -3.89
N ASN A 39 12.74 -0.90 -2.86
CA ASN A 39 12.20 -2.24 -2.71
C ASN A 39 10.78 -2.19 -2.13
N THR A 40 9.80 -2.45 -2.97
CA THR A 40 8.38 -2.50 -2.58
C THR A 40 7.89 -3.89 -2.17
N ASP A 41 8.70 -4.94 -2.34
CA ASP A 41 8.29 -6.32 -2.06
C ASP A 41 8.06 -6.57 -0.56
N ASP A 42 8.77 -5.81 0.27
CA ASP A 42 8.70 -5.86 1.73
C ASP A 42 7.56 -5.01 2.32
N ILE A 43 6.70 -4.42 1.48
CA ILE A 43 5.57 -3.59 1.92
C ILE A 43 4.35 -4.48 2.22
N TYR A 44 3.87 -4.43 3.46
CA TYR A 44 2.73 -5.23 3.94
C TYR A 44 1.58 -4.38 4.48
N ARG A 45 1.86 -3.17 4.97
CA ARG A 45 0.83 -2.25 5.46
C ARG A 45 1.10 -0.84 4.98
N ILE A 46 0.07 -0.19 4.46
CA ILE A 46 0.10 1.20 4.05
C ILE A 46 -1.04 1.93 4.76
N GLU A 47 -0.68 2.90 5.58
CA GLU A 47 -1.62 3.76 6.29
C GLU A 47 -1.65 5.13 5.64
N MET A 48 -2.86 5.62 5.41
CA MET A 48 -3.12 6.94 4.86
C MET A 48 -3.94 7.73 5.86
N MET A 49 -3.51 8.95 6.17
CA MET A 49 -4.24 9.83 7.08
C MET A 49 -4.34 11.22 6.48
N ALA A 50 -5.52 11.82 6.56
CA ALA A 50 -5.74 13.19 6.11
C ALA A 50 -6.94 13.78 6.85
N LYS A 51 -6.79 15.00 7.38
CA LYS A 51 -7.89 15.77 8.00
C LYS A 51 -8.68 15.01 9.09
N GLY A 52 -8.01 14.14 9.84
CA GLY A 52 -8.61 13.33 10.91
C GLY A 52 -9.21 11.99 10.45
N ASP A 53 -9.32 11.74 9.14
CA ASP A 53 -9.69 10.44 8.61
C ASP A 53 -8.45 9.57 8.41
N SER A 54 -8.64 8.25 8.48
CA SER A 54 -7.58 7.29 8.20
C SER A 54 -8.11 6.08 7.44
N LEU A 55 -7.24 5.49 6.63
CA LEU A 55 -7.48 4.23 5.94
C LEU A 55 -6.21 3.39 5.97
N THR A 56 -6.37 2.09 6.21
CA THR A 56 -5.26 1.14 6.19
C THR A 56 -5.49 0.09 5.11
N LEU A 57 -4.50 -0.06 4.24
CA LEU A 57 -4.39 -1.17 3.31
C LEU A 57 -3.44 -2.20 3.90
N HIS A 58 -3.82 -3.47 3.85
CA HIS A 58 -3.04 -4.56 4.42
C HIS A 58 -2.92 -5.72 3.42
N LYS A 59 -1.70 -6.20 3.22
CA LYS A 59 -1.39 -7.34 2.35
C LYS A 59 -1.58 -8.64 3.13
N LYS A 60 -2.46 -9.50 2.65
CA LYS A 60 -2.75 -10.82 3.22
C LYS A 60 -2.58 -11.90 2.15
N ASP A 61 -1.73 -12.88 2.44
CA ASP A 61 -1.30 -13.97 1.54
C ASP A 61 -0.62 -13.45 0.27
N LEU A 62 -1.36 -12.85 -0.66
CA LEU A 62 -0.86 -12.13 -1.85
C LEU A 62 -1.79 -10.99 -2.28
N GLU A 63 -2.90 -10.78 -1.58
CA GLU A 63 -3.93 -9.82 -1.94
C GLU A 63 -3.92 -8.62 -0.99
N TRP A 64 -4.21 -7.45 -1.53
CA TRP A 64 -4.42 -6.26 -0.71
C TRP A 64 -5.87 -6.23 -0.22
N THR A 65 -6.04 -5.87 1.04
CA THR A 65 -7.35 -5.75 1.71
C THR A 65 -7.46 -4.38 2.38
N ILE A 66 -8.69 -3.91 2.58
CA ILE A 66 -8.98 -2.66 3.26
C ILE A 66 -9.41 -3.00 4.69
N VAL A 67 -8.62 -2.57 5.68
CA VAL A 67 -8.90 -2.88 7.08
C VAL A 67 -10.26 -2.28 7.48
N GLY A 68 -11.12 -3.09 8.09
CA GLY A 68 -12.47 -2.69 8.51
C GLY A 68 -13.52 -2.74 7.40
N HIS A 69 -13.17 -3.17 6.18
CA HIS A 69 -14.06 -3.19 5.01
C HIS A 69 -14.01 -4.52 4.24
N ASP A 70 -14.28 -5.63 4.92
CA ASP A 70 -14.15 -7.00 4.38
C ASP A 70 -15.07 -7.32 3.18
N THR A 71 -16.10 -6.51 2.95
CA THR A 71 -17.04 -6.70 1.83
C THR A 71 -16.59 -6.03 0.53
N LEU A 72 -15.57 -5.18 0.58
CA LEU A 72 -15.05 -4.48 -0.57
C LEU A 72 -13.90 -5.28 -1.21
N LYS A 73 -14.03 -5.54 -2.51
CA LYS A 73 -12.91 -6.05 -3.31
C LYS A 73 -12.06 -4.87 -3.76
N ILE A 74 -10.75 -4.96 -3.56
CA ILE A 74 -9.84 -3.92 -4.04
C ILE A 74 -9.86 -3.83 -5.57
N ARG A 75 -9.82 -2.59 -6.06
CA ARG A 75 -9.67 -2.27 -7.48
C ARG A 75 -8.20 -2.33 -7.87
N ASP A 76 -7.86 -3.27 -8.75
CA ASP A 76 -6.48 -3.50 -9.20
C ASP A 76 -5.81 -2.23 -9.76
N LEU A 77 -6.55 -1.42 -10.52
CA LEU A 77 -6.05 -0.16 -11.08
C LEU A 77 -5.62 0.85 -10.00
N ARG A 78 -6.30 0.87 -8.85
CA ARG A 78 -5.98 1.78 -7.74
C ARG A 78 -4.72 1.35 -7.03
N ILE A 79 -4.59 0.06 -6.73
CA ILE A 79 -3.36 -0.50 -6.16
C ILE A 79 -2.19 -0.36 -7.14
N THR A 80 -2.41 -0.63 -8.43
CA THR A 80 -1.36 -0.45 -9.43
C THR A 80 -0.89 1.01 -9.46
N ALA A 81 -1.80 1.98 -9.46
CA ALA A 81 -1.44 3.39 -9.41
C ALA A 81 -0.69 3.78 -8.12
N LEU A 82 -1.05 3.20 -6.97
CA LEU A 82 -0.32 3.40 -5.71
C LEU A 82 1.15 2.98 -5.87
N PHE A 83 1.42 1.77 -6.34
CA PHE A 83 2.80 1.26 -6.48
C PHE A 83 3.57 1.91 -7.62
N GLU A 84 2.92 2.22 -8.74
CA GLU A 84 3.59 2.74 -9.93
C GLU A 84 3.74 4.26 -9.96
N GLN A 85 2.87 5.00 -9.24
CA GLN A 85 2.87 6.46 -9.26
C GLN A 85 3.21 7.06 -7.90
N VAL A 86 2.59 6.57 -6.82
CA VAL A 86 2.79 7.14 -5.48
C VAL A 86 4.12 6.70 -4.90
N LEU A 87 4.41 5.38 -4.87
CA LEU A 87 5.63 4.86 -4.25
C LEU A 87 6.91 5.16 -5.04
N LYS A 88 6.78 5.54 -6.31
CA LYS A 88 7.90 5.94 -7.17
C LYS A 88 8.11 7.47 -7.23
N VAL A 89 7.37 8.24 -6.44
CA VAL A 89 7.52 9.70 -6.40
C VAL A 89 8.90 10.09 -5.87
N SER A 90 9.48 11.13 -6.47
CA SER A 90 10.79 11.65 -6.10
C SER A 90 10.71 13.11 -5.66
N ARG A 91 11.50 13.50 -4.67
CA ARG A 91 11.84 14.89 -4.33
C ARG A 91 12.89 15.44 -5.27
N GLU A 92 12.70 16.67 -5.72
CA GLU A 92 13.60 17.38 -6.63
C GLU A 92 14.27 18.57 -5.93
N THR A 93 13.46 19.53 -5.46
CA THR A 93 13.94 20.83 -5.00
C THR A 93 13.63 21.01 -3.52
N THR A 94 14.63 21.33 -2.71
CA THR A 94 14.41 21.76 -1.32
C THR A 94 13.74 23.14 -1.30
N MET A 95 12.58 23.24 -0.67
CA MET A 95 11.80 24.46 -0.52
C MET A 95 12.17 25.22 0.76
N THR A 96 12.45 24.48 1.83
CA THR A 96 12.92 25.03 3.12
C THR A 96 13.54 23.91 3.95
N ASP A 97 14.39 24.29 4.89
CA ASP A 97 15.03 23.47 5.92
C ASP A 97 14.53 23.83 7.34
N LYS A 98 13.40 24.55 7.45
CA LYS A 98 12.87 25.08 8.72
C LYS A 98 11.49 24.50 8.99
N SER A 99 11.35 23.82 10.12
CA SER A 99 10.08 23.25 10.60
C SER A 99 8.97 24.28 10.78
N ASP A 100 9.32 25.52 11.14
CA ASP A 100 8.37 26.63 11.32
C ASP A 100 7.56 26.94 10.05
N ASN A 101 8.05 26.52 8.88
CA ASN A 101 7.39 26.72 7.61
C ASN A 101 6.46 25.58 7.20
N TRP A 102 6.32 24.49 7.97
CA TRP A 102 5.51 23.34 7.56
C TRP A 102 4.06 23.72 7.21
N SER A 103 3.45 24.61 7.98
CA SER A 103 2.07 25.05 7.71
C SER A 103 1.94 25.87 6.41
N LYS A 104 2.97 26.65 6.06
CA LYS A 104 3.03 27.37 4.78
C LYS A 104 2.98 26.41 3.59
N TYR A 105 3.56 25.22 3.74
CA TYR A 105 3.60 24.18 2.71
C TYR A 105 2.53 23.11 2.90
N ALA A 106 1.64 23.24 3.89
CA ALA A 106 0.62 22.25 4.24
C ALA A 106 1.17 20.83 4.46
N VAL A 107 2.36 20.72 5.07
CA VAL A 107 3.02 19.44 5.44
C VAL A 107 3.11 19.24 6.96
N ASP A 108 2.34 20.04 7.71
CA ASP A 108 2.09 19.81 9.14
C ASP A 108 1.09 18.66 9.34
N ASP A 109 1.04 18.13 10.56
CA ASP A 109 0.26 16.93 10.88
C ASP A 109 -1.26 17.13 10.79
N ALA A 110 -1.73 18.39 10.79
CA ALA A 110 -3.16 18.70 10.74
C ALA A 110 -3.67 18.84 9.29
N MET A 111 -2.86 19.42 8.40
CA MET A 111 -3.24 19.74 7.04
C MET A 111 -2.75 18.74 6.00
N GLY A 112 -1.64 18.06 6.28
CA GLY A 112 -0.97 17.17 5.34
C GLY A 112 -1.71 15.85 5.11
N THR A 113 -1.42 15.24 3.96
CA THR A 113 -1.78 13.84 3.69
C THR A 113 -0.60 12.96 4.07
N HIS A 114 -0.75 12.16 5.11
CA HIS A 114 0.26 11.23 5.58
C HIS A 114 0.16 9.92 4.82
N VAL A 115 1.32 9.39 4.43
CA VAL A 115 1.48 8.02 3.92
C VAL A 115 2.55 7.35 4.75
N VAL A 116 2.19 6.27 5.42
CA VAL A 116 3.08 5.51 6.30
C VAL A 116 3.12 4.06 5.84
N ILE A 117 4.30 3.51 5.71
CA ILE A 117 4.55 2.20 5.11
C ILE A 117 5.26 1.33 6.14
N TYR A 118 4.79 0.10 6.30
CA TYR A 118 5.36 -0.88 7.22
C TYR A 118 5.59 -2.22 6.53
N ASN A 119 6.54 -2.97 7.09
CA ASN A 119 6.83 -4.34 6.67
C ASN A 119 5.96 -5.37 7.41
N ALA A 120 6.17 -6.65 7.11
CA ALA A 120 5.43 -7.77 7.71
C ALA A 120 5.60 -7.90 9.24
N LYS A 121 6.61 -7.26 9.83
CA LYS A 121 6.88 -7.26 11.27
C LYS A 121 6.37 -5.99 11.95
N ASP A 122 5.56 -5.19 11.26
CA ASP A 122 5.09 -3.86 11.69
C ASP A 122 6.22 -2.84 11.92
N GLU A 123 7.40 -3.07 11.35
CA GLU A 123 8.49 -2.10 11.40
C GLU A 123 8.26 -1.00 10.36
N LEU A 124 8.47 0.26 10.76
CA LEU A 124 8.32 1.43 9.90
C LEU A 124 9.37 1.40 8.78
N LEU A 125 8.91 1.39 7.53
CA LEU A 125 9.76 1.50 6.34
C LEU A 125 9.88 2.95 5.85
N ALA A 126 8.78 3.70 5.88
CA ALA A 126 8.77 5.10 5.48
C ALA A 126 7.56 5.85 6.03
N HIS A 127 7.75 7.14 6.26
CA HIS A 127 6.68 8.09 6.57
C HIS A 127 6.91 9.34 5.73
N ALA A 128 5.90 9.77 4.99
CA ALA A 128 5.92 11.01 4.24
C ALA A 128 4.61 11.78 4.44
N VAL A 129 4.71 13.11 4.49
CA VAL A 129 3.57 14.02 4.62
C VAL A 129 3.54 14.93 3.41
N PHE A 130 2.45 14.85 2.65
CA PHE A 130 2.26 15.58 1.40
C PHE A 130 1.34 16.78 1.59
N GLY A 131 1.82 17.93 1.13
CA GLY A 131 1.08 19.17 1.05
C GLY A 131 0.79 19.52 -0.40
N ARG A 132 -0.42 20.03 -0.67
CA ARG A 132 -0.74 20.52 -2.01
C ARG A 132 0.04 21.80 -2.30
N SER A 133 0.71 21.86 -3.44
CA SER A 133 1.35 23.08 -3.89
C SER A 133 0.31 24.11 -4.32
N SER A 134 0.46 25.34 -3.82
CA SER A 134 -0.44 26.46 -4.12
C SER A 134 -0.12 27.14 -5.45
N THR A 135 1.11 26.97 -5.96
CA THR A 135 1.60 27.61 -7.20
C THR A 135 1.87 26.63 -8.33
N ASP A 136 2.10 25.35 -8.02
CA ASP A 136 2.39 24.30 -9.00
C ASP A 136 1.54 23.06 -8.73
N TRP A 137 0.34 23.02 -9.30
CA TRP A 137 -0.63 21.94 -9.08
C TRP A 137 -0.18 20.57 -9.62
N ALA A 138 0.82 20.55 -10.50
CA ALA A 138 1.38 19.33 -11.07
C ALA A 138 2.37 18.64 -10.12
N ARG A 139 2.76 19.31 -9.02
CA ARG A 139 3.69 18.80 -8.02
C ARG A 139 3.14 18.97 -6.60
N ASN A 140 3.73 18.29 -5.63
CA ASN A 140 3.37 18.40 -4.23
C ASN A 140 4.57 18.85 -3.41
N TYR A 141 4.29 19.45 -2.26
CA TYR A 141 5.29 19.56 -1.21
C TYR A 141 5.33 18.24 -0.43
N VAL A 142 6.51 17.83 0.00
CA VAL A 142 6.68 16.62 0.79
C VAL A 142 7.67 16.85 1.93
N ARG A 143 7.30 16.41 3.13
CA ARG A 143 8.17 16.21 4.28
C ARG A 143 8.37 14.71 4.48
N ILE A 144 9.58 14.29 4.81
CA ILE A 144 9.95 12.87 4.96
C ILE A 144 10.37 12.61 6.40
N GLY A 145 9.69 11.67 7.05
CA GLY A 145 9.85 11.38 8.47
C GLY A 145 9.74 12.64 9.34
N ASP A 146 10.63 12.72 10.32
CA ASP A 146 10.70 13.83 11.28
C ASP A 146 11.68 14.94 10.86
N GLY A 147 12.19 14.91 9.61
CA GLY A 147 13.11 15.92 9.10
C GLY A 147 12.45 17.30 8.97
N PRO A 148 13.17 18.41 9.27
CA PRO A 148 12.64 19.76 9.12
C PRO A 148 12.47 20.17 7.66
N GLU A 149 13.10 19.49 6.73
CA GLU A 149 13.13 19.83 5.31
C GLU A 149 11.79 19.57 4.62
N VAL A 150 11.45 20.47 3.71
CA VAL A 150 10.34 20.33 2.78
C VAL A 150 10.89 20.36 1.37
N TYR A 151 10.46 19.42 0.55
CA TYR A 151 10.85 19.30 -0.85
C TYR A 151 9.65 19.49 -1.77
N LEU A 152 9.91 19.82 -3.03
CA LEU A 152 8.95 19.70 -4.12
C LEU A 152 9.16 18.36 -4.83
N THR A 153 8.07 17.65 -5.11
CA THR A 153 8.10 16.37 -5.82
C THR A 153 8.17 16.52 -7.33
N ASP A 154 8.53 15.47 -8.07
CA ASP A 154 8.50 15.42 -9.55
C ASP A 154 7.06 15.43 -10.11
N ARG A 155 6.10 14.93 -9.33
CA ARG A 155 4.68 14.86 -9.70
C ARG A 155 3.74 14.99 -8.50
N SER A 156 2.48 15.26 -8.81
CA SER A 156 1.39 15.25 -7.84
C SER A 156 0.87 13.83 -7.63
N ILE A 157 0.77 13.41 -6.37
CA ILE A 157 0.28 12.09 -5.94
C ILE A 157 -0.95 12.18 -5.02
N VAL A 158 -1.29 13.38 -4.54
CA VAL A 158 -2.35 13.58 -3.54
C VAL A 158 -3.74 13.15 -4.01
N TYR A 159 -3.98 13.04 -5.32
CA TYR A 159 -5.27 12.55 -5.85
C TYR A 159 -5.34 11.01 -5.96
N GLN A 160 -4.20 10.34 -5.81
CA GLN A 160 -4.06 8.89 -5.82
C GLN A 160 -4.07 8.31 -4.40
N VAL A 161 -3.97 9.17 -3.38
CA VAL A 161 -3.98 8.81 -1.97
C VAL A 161 -5.29 9.28 -1.35
N SER A 162 -6.12 8.34 -0.89
CA SER A 162 -7.44 8.63 -0.32
C SER A 162 -7.68 7.86 0.97
N THR A 163 -8.38 8.49 1.91
CA THR A 163 -8.89 7.89 3.14
C THR A 163 -10.29 7.26 2.97
N ASP A 164 -10.89 7.33 1.79
CA ASP A 164 -12.19 6.73 1.50
C ASP A 164 -12.05 5.27 1.04
N ALA A 165 -12.65 4.33 1.77
CA ALA A 165 -12.62 2.91 1.42
C ALA A 165 -13.20 2.61 0.03
N THR A 166 -14.22 3.37 -0.42
CA THR A 166 -14.86 3.19 -1.74
C THR A 166 -14.02 3.73 -2.90
N PHE A 167 -12.98 4.52 -2.61
CA PHE A 167 -11.98 4.87 -3.61
C PHE A 167 -11.17 3.63 -4.02
N TRP A 168 -10.75 2.86 -3.02
CA TRP A 168 -9.90 1.67 -3.16
C TRP A 168 -10.68 0.42 -3.54
N GLY A 169 -11.88 0.27 -2.98
CA GLY A 169 -12.67 -0.94 -3.11
C GLY A 169 -13.97 -0.73 -3.87
N GLU A 170 -14.49 -1.81 -4.42
CA GLU A 170 -15.82 -1.89 -4.99
C GLU A 170 -16.63 -3.01 -4.36
N LYS A 171 -17.94 -2.79 -4.24
CA LYS A 171 -18.86 -3.80 -3.76
C LYS A 171 -18.96 -4.89 -4.82
N LEU A 172 -18.83 -6.15 -4.41
CA LEU A 172 -19.11 -7.28 -5.30
C LEU A 172 -20.57 -7.21 -5.78
N PRO A 173 -20.85 -7.52 -7.07
CA PRO A 173 -22.22 -7.67 -7.54
C PRO A 173 -22.92 -8.74 -6.70
N ASP A 174 -24.15 -8.48 -6.27
CA ASP A 174 -24.97 -9.51 -5.65
C ASP A 174 -25.19 -10.60 -6.71
N PHE A 175 -24.64 -11.80 -6.50
CA PHE A 175 -24.99 -12.97 -7.28
C PHE A 175 -26.44 -13.31 -6.94
N ALA A 176 -27.41 -12.64 -7.56
CA ALA A 176 -28.76 -13.15 -7.62
C ALA A 176 -28.64 -14.56 -8.24
N PRO A 177 -29.07 -15.64 -7.57
CA PRO A 177 -29.08 -16.95 -8.20
C PRO A 177 -29.84 -16.78 -9.50
N ALA A 178 -29.18 -17.10 -10.62
CA ALA A 178 -29.83 -17.12 -11.93
C ALA A 178 -31.15 -17.87 -11.72
N ALA A 179 -32.28 -17.20 -11.95
CA ALA A 179 -33.55 -17.87 -11.98
C ALA A 179 -33.37 -18.98 -13.02
N VAL A 180 -33.22 -20.22 -12.55
CA VAL A 180 -33.29 -21.39 -13.40
C VAL A 180 -34.70 -21.33 -13.96
N ASP A 181 -34.79 -20.85 -15.19
CA ASP A 181 -36.03 -20.83 -15.92
C ASP A 181 -36.48 -22.30 -16.03
N SER A 182 -37.49 -22.64 -15.23
CA SER A 182 -38.04 -23.99 -15.11
C SER A 182 -38.76 -24.43 -16.38
N SER A 183 -38.64 -23.70 -17.49
CA SER A 183 -39.30 -24.01 -18.76
C SER A 183 -38.53 -24.97 -19.66
N ASP A 184 -37.28 -25.34 -19.32
CA ASP A 184 -36.48 -26.34 -20.07
C ASP A 184 -36.54 -27.77 -19.49
N VAL A 185 -37.65 -28.14 -18.83
CA VAL A 185 -37.95 -29.57 -18.63
C VAL A 185 -38.44 -30.13 -19.96
N ALA A 186 -37.53 -30.73 -20.72
CA ALA A 186 -37.87 -31.54 -21.88
C ALA A 186 -38.99 -32.54 -21.51
N PRO A 187 -40.05 -32.68 -22.31
CA PRO A 187 -41.09 -33.66 -22.02
C PRO A 187 -40.47 -35.06 -22.03
N ALA A 188 -40.74 -35.84 -20.98
CA ALA A 188 -40.31 -37.22 -20.87
C ALA A 188 -40.73 -38.02 -22.11
N PRO A 189 -39.88 -38.91 -22.66
CA PRO A 189 -40.24 -39.71 -23.81
C PRO A 189 -41.42 -40.61 -23.46
N THR A 190 -42.54 -40.40 -24.17
CA THR A 190 -43.72 -41.24 -24.09
C THR A 190 -43.35 -42.65 -24.55
N VAL A 191 -43.33 -43.60 -23.63
CA VAL A 191 -43.19 -45.02 -23.95
C VAL A 191 -44.47 -45.45 -24.66
N VAL A 192 -44.37 -45.70 -25.96
CA VAL A 192 -45.46 -46.23 -26.77
C VAL A 192 -45.55 -47.73 -26.51
N ASP A 193 -46.50 -48.14 -25.64
CA ASP A 193 -46.83 -49.55 -25.45
C ASP A 193 -47.58 -50.06 -26.69
N SER A 194 -46.88 -50.82 -27.52
CA SER A 194 -47.45 -51.54 -28.66
C SER A 194 -47.58 -53.01 -28.32
N THR A 195 -48.65 -53.37 -27.60
CA THR A 195 -49.08 -54.77 -27.49
C THR A 195 -50.58 -54.91 -27.71
N LYS A 196 -50.97 -55.13 -28.97
CA LYS A 196 -52.13 -55.98 -29.27
C LYS A 196 -52.04 -56.59 -30.67
N ALA A 197 -51.40 -57.76 -30.75
CA ALA A 197 -51.81 -58.82 -31.66
C ALA A 197 -53.25 -59.21 -31.25
N GLY A 198 -54.23 -59.28 -32.15
CA GLY A 198 -54.34 -60.28 -33.20
C GLY A 198 -55.22 -61.41 -32.66
N ASP A 199 -56.50 -61.43 -33.03
CA ASP A 199 -57.20 -62.69 -33.35
C ASP A 199 -58.48 -62.41 -34.15
N GLU A 200 -58.55 -63.01 -35.33
CA GLU A 200 -59.73 -63.17 -36.18
C GLU A 200 -60.29 -64.58 -35.92
N GLY A 201 -61.61 -64.72 -35.75
CA GLY A 201 -62.27 -66.04 -35.64
C GLY A 201 -63.62 -66.00 -34.95
#